data_AF-A0A9Q0S9H9-F1
#
_entry.id   AF-A0A9Q0S9H9-F1
#
_cell.length_a   1.000
_cell.length_b   1.000
_cell.length_c   1.000
_cell.angle_alpha   90.00
_cell.angle_beta   90.00
_cell.angle_gamma   90.00
#
_symmetry.space_group_name_H-M   'P 1'
#
loop_
_entity.id
_entity.type
_entity.pdbx_description
1 polymer ?
#
loop_
_entity_poly.entity_id
_entity_poly.type
_entity_poly.pdbx_seq_one_letter_code
_entity_poly.pdbx_strand_id
1 'polypeptide(L)'
;MVQSCLIIGCKSRYNKSDGISFFSFPSNKIESEKWRDSILNNQKGVITKNSKICQFHFNESDIKRHGVRTVLKKGAKPTIFHNQRNSTEVNEFMDVEYLELGESLALNPVSLHTVETVPVSLESVESVPPSLYSVEPVPRSLYSAESVPSALSKPNDSTFISDTTPTKIAVSNNSVEIDTIRRGTKRRLCYPGDVQEVEDLTPRSCKKFIRSLQKTAKKQRVNIKNLHRKRRRAVRRIVSLQCLVRELKRKNLISENALESLKLQDDSLMQKIKVGKINNQFPADVRSFALTLHFYSPRAYRYVRKTFANKLPTPRTIRKWYESVDAEPGITEEALKALAIRVDESKKKGVYLRFCLSMDEMSIRKEIEYSKSRKKFYGYVDVGGASIDHEGTVVATKALVLMLTAINGHFKIPVSYFLTNGLTSYEQANVVNMVLRTLGERGVAVVALVFDGAATNISMINVLNRSGNNATYFHHPLTKERIYIIWDICYM
;
A
#
# COMPACT_ATOMS: atom_id res chain seq x y z
N MET A 1 7.63 -28.29 13.42
CA MET A 1 7.67 -28.12 11.95
C MET A 1 6.31 -28.56 11.42
N VAL A 2 5.53 -27.66 10.79
CA VAL A 2 4.15 -27.97 10.35
C VAL A 2 4.22 -28.89 9.13
N GLN A 3 3.57 -30.05 9.19
CA GLN A 3 3.55 -31.00 8.07
C GLN A 3 2.58 -30.49 6.99
N SER A 4 3.03 -30.41 5.74
CA SER A 4 2.21 -30.02 4.58
C SER A 4 2.21 -31.12 3.54
N CYS A 5 1.18 -31.17 2.70
CA CYS A 5 1.11 -32.13 1.61
C CYS A 5 2.19 -31.87 0.54
N LEU A 6 2.75 -32.94 -0.03
CA LEU A 6 3.72 -32.90 -1.12
C LEU A 6 3.09 -32.51 -2.47
N ILE A 7 1.80 -32.76 -2.67
CA ILE A 7 1.14 -32.53 -3.97
C ILE A 7 1.03 -31.03 -4.25
N ILE A 8 1.52 -30.62 -5.42
CA ILE A 8 1.50 -29.25 -5.92
C ILE A 8 0.05 -28.82 -6.06
N GLY A 9 -0.29 -27.63 -5.53
CA GLY A 9 -1.66 -27.12 -5.47
C GLY A 9 -2.45 -27.57 -4.24
N CYS A 10 -2.00 -28.58 -3.50
CA CYS A 10 -2.67 -29.01 -2.27
C CYS A 10 -2.35 -28.07 -1.09
N LYS A 11 -3.38 -27.42 -0.53
CA LYS A 11 -3.25 -26.51 0.61
C LYS A 11 -3.35 -27.21 1.97
N SER A 12 -3.53 -28.53 2.01
CA SER A 12 -3.68 -29.29 3.27
C SER A 12 -2.42 -29.18 4.13
N ARG A 13 -2.62 -28.73 5.37
CA ARG A 13 -1.60 -28.68 6.42
C ARG A 13 -2.09 -29.46 7.62
N TYR A 14 -1.16 -30.11 8.33
CA TYR A 14 -1.48 -30.86 9.52
C TYR A 14 -1.89 -29.91 10.64
N ASN A 15 -3.10 -30.11 11.14
CA ASN A 15 -3.65 -29.45 12.30
C ASN A 15 -4.38 -30.50 13.15
N LYS A 16 -4.29 -30.38 14.49
CA LYS A 16 -4.82 -31.37 15.43
C LYS A 16 -6.36 -31.40 15.45
N SER A 17 -7.01 -30.30 15.06
CA SER A 17 -8.48 -30.17 14.97
C SER A 17 -9.09 -30.71 13.68
N ASP A 18 -8.33 -30.82 12.59
CA ASP A 18 -8.91 -30.94 11.25
C ASP A 18 -9.17 -32.40 10.83
N GLY A 19 -8.75 -33.38 11.63
CA GLY A 19 -8.98 -34.80 11.35
C GLY A 19 -8.30 -35.36 10.09
N ILE A 20 -7.43 -34.59 9.43
CA ILE A 20 -6.76 -34.98 8.18
C ILE A 20 -5.55 -35.86 8.48
N SER A 21 -5.54 -37.07 7.92
CA SER A 21 -4.41 -37.99 8.03
C SER A 21 -3.34 -37.71 6.95
N PHE A 22 -2.07 -37.78 7.35
CA PHE A 22 -0.91 -37.60 6.46
C PHE A 22 -0.05 -38.86 6.44
N PHE A 23 0.17 -39.41 5.25
CA PHE A 23 0.90 -40.65 5.04
C PHE A 23 2.33 -40.37 4.55
N SER A 24 3.30 -41.08 5.13
CA SER A 24 4.68 -41.13 4.63
C SER A 24 4.81 -42.17 3.52
N PHE A 25 5.86 -42.05 2.72
CA PHE A 25 6.18 -43.07 1.71
C PHE A 25 6.35 -44.45 2.36
N PRO A 26 5.90 -45.53 1.69
CA PRO A 26 6.10 -46.90 2.16
C PRO A 26 7.59 -47.23 2.35
N SER A 27 7.90 -48.05 3.37
CA SER A 27 9.26 -48.57 3.61
C SER A 27 9.69 -49.59 2.55
N ASN A 28 8.72 -50.28 1.92
CA ASN A 28 8.98 -51.19 0.82
C ASN A 28 9.41 -50.40 -0.43
N LYS A 29 10.61 -50.67 -0.94
CA LYS A 29 11.19 -49.96 -2.10
C LYS A 29 10.27 -50.02 -3.33
N ILE A 30 9.64 -51.16 -3.58
CA ILE A 30 8.78 -51.37 -4.76
C ILE A 30 7.51 -50.51 -4.68
N GLU A 31 6.87 -50.44 -3.50
CA GLU A 31 5.68 -49.60 -3.30
C GLU A 31 6.04 -48.11 -3.26
N SER A 32 7.22 -47.78 -2.72
CA SER A 32 7.77 -46.42 -2.70
C SER A 32 8.03 -45.90 -4.12
N GLU A 33 8.60 -46.73 -5.00
CA GLU A 33 8.79 -46.42 -6.43
C GLU A 33 7.45 -46.23 -7.14
N LYS A 34 6.47 -47.11 -6.92
CA LYS A 34 5.10 -46.93 -7.47
C LYS A 34 4.46 -45.59 -7.06
N TRP A 35 4.71 -45.12 -5.85
CA TRP A 35 4.26 -43.79 -5.42
C TRP A 35 5.01 -42.68 -6.14
N ARG A 36 6.33 -42.80 -6.30
CA ARG A 36 7.15 -41.83 -7.03
C ARG A 36 6.73 -41.74 -8.48
N ASP A 37 6.49 -42.85 -9.14
CA ASP A 37 6.05 -42.90 -10.54
C ASP A 37 4.67 -42.26 -10.68
N SER A 38 3.71 -42.61 -9.82
CA SER A 38 2.37 -42.00 -9.83
C SER A 38 2.43 -40.48 -9.62
N ILE A 39 3.39 -39.99 -8.84
CA ILE A 39 3.56 -38.57 -8.57
C ILE A 39 4.29 -37.87 -9.71
N LEU A 40 5.40 -38.42 -10.21
CA LEU A 40 6.21 -37.82 -11.26
C LEU A 40 5.49 -37.79 -12.61
N ASN A 41 4.62 -38.78 -12.87
CA ASN A 41 3.75 -38.78 -14.04
C ASN A 41 2.70 -37.66 -14.00
N ASN A 42 2.36 -37.13 -12.82
CA ASN A 42 1.31 -36.12 -12.64
C ASN A 42 1.83 -34.74 -12.19
N GLN A 43 3.09 -34.63 -11.74
CA GLN A 43 3.71 -33.36 -11.33
C GLN A 43 5.25 -33.43 -11.26
N LYS A 44 5.93 -32.33 -11.60
CA LYS A 44 7.39 -32.19 -11.44
C LYS A 44 7.73 -31.64 -10.05
N GLY A 45 8.36 -32.43 -9.17
CA GLY A 45 8.72 -32.00 -7.81
C GLY A 45 9.83 -32.82 -7.15
N VAL A 46 10.59 -32.19 -6.24
CA VAL A 46 11.67 -32.85 -5.49
C VAL A 46 11.07 -33.65 -4.32
N ILE A 47 11.14 -34.98 -4.39
CA ILE A 47 10.66 -35.88 -3.34
C ILE A 47 11.77 -36.08 -2.30
N THR A 48 11.49 -35.75 -1.04
CA THR A 48 12.41 -35.95 0.08
C THR A 48 11.91 -37.06 1.00
N LYS A 49 12.80 -37.64 1.83
CA LYS A 49 12.42 -38.69 2.80
C LYS A 49 11.35 -38.25 3.81
N ASN A 50 11.21 -36.95 4.04
CA ASN A 50 10.26 -36.38 4.99
C ASN A 50 8.96 -35.91 4.32
N SER A 51 8.83 -36.11 3.01
CA SER A 51 7.63 -35.70 2.28
C SER A 51 6.43 -36.56 2.67
N LYS A 52 5.28 -35.92 2.88
CA LYS A 52 4.02 -36.60 3.26
C LYS A 52 2.88 -36.22 2.31
N ILE A 53 1.90 -37.11 2.18
CA ILE A 53 0.73 -36.92 1.31
C ILE A 53 -0.53 -37.00 2.18
N CYS A 54 -1.49 -36.09 1.98
CA CYS A 54 -2.74 -36.12 2.75
C CYS A 54 -3.71 -37.16 2.18
N GLN A 55 -4.68 -37.55 2.99
CA GLN A 55 -5.66 -38.58 2.63
C GLN A 55 -6.47 -38.30 1.36
N PHE A 56 -6.64 -37.04 0.96
CA PHE A 56 -7.43 -36.66 -0.22
C PHE A 56 -6.84 -37.11 -1.56
N HIS A 57 -5.57 -37.53 -1.57
CA HIS A 57 -4.91 -38.03 -2.78
C HIS A 57 -5.05 -39.54 -2.96
N PHE A 58 -5.71 -40.23 -2.02
CA PHE A 58 -5.98 -41.65 -2.06
C PHE A 58 -7.48 -41.89 -2.19
N ASN A 59 -7.87 -42.97 -2.86
CA ASN A 59 -9.26 -43.39 -2.88
C ASN A 59 -9.71 -43.80 -1.47
N GLU A 60 -10.96 -43.53 -1.11
CA GLU A 60 -11.51 -43.93 0.20
C GLU A 60 -11.48 -45.46 0.39
N SER A 61 -11.60 -46.22 -0.71
CA SER A 61 -11.46 -47.68 -0.72
C SER A 61 -10.09 -48.17 -0.25
N ASP A 62 -9.04 -47.33 -0.35
CA ASP A 62 -7.67 -47.68 -0.03
C ASP A 62 -7.27 -47.28 1.39
N ILE A 63 -8.20 -46.68 2.14
CA ILE A 63 -7.99 -46.19 3.50
C ILE A 63 -8.74 -47.10 4.50
N LYS A 64 -8.03 -47.58 5.53
CA LYS A 64 -8.60 -48.31 6.68
C LYS A 64 -8.54 -47.42 7.92
N ARG A 65 -9.66 -47.26 8.61
CA ARG A 65 -9.76 -46.52 9.88
C ARG A 65 -9.90 -47.51 11.03
N HIS A 66 -8.94 -47.49 11.96
CA HIS A 66 -8.95 -48.25 13.20
C HIS A 66 -8.97 -47.27 14.38
N GLY A 67 -10.17 -46.87 14.81
CA GLY A 67 -10.36 -45.85 15.86
C GLY A 67 -9.68 -44.52 15.47
N VAL A 68 -8.68 -44.11 16.25
CA VAL A 68 -7.93 -42.86 16.03
C VAL A 68 -6.84 -42.99 14.94
N ARG A 69 -6.48 -44.21 14.53
CA ARG A 69 -5.43 -44.45 13.52
C ARG A 69 -6.03 -44.71 12.14
N THR A 70 -5.57 -43.95 11.17
CA THR A 70 -5.87 -44.16 9.75
C THR A 70 -4.65 -44.77 9.07
N VAL A 71 -4.81 -45.88 8.35
CA VAL A 71 -3.73 -46.62 7.68
C VAL A 71 -4.15 -46.93 6.23
N LEU A 72 -3.18 -46.94 5.31
CA LEU A 72 -3.43 -47.32 3.91
C LEU A 72 -3.41 -48.84 3.74
N LYS A 73 -4.22 -49.36 2.82
CA LYS A 73 -4.18 -50.76 2.38
C LYS A 73 -2.85 -51.07 1.67
N LYS A 74 -2.42 -52.33 1.73
CA LYS A 74 -1.24 -52.81 0.98
C LYS A 74 -1.47 -52.61 -0.52
N GLY A 75 -0.51 -52.03 -1.22
CA GLY A 75 -0.64 -51.67 -2.64
C GLY A 75 -1.38 -50.36 -2.96
N ALA A 76 -1.90 -49.63 -1.95
CA ALA A 76 -2.49 -48.31 -2.17
C ALA A 76 -1.45 -47.33 -2.72
N LYS A 77 -1.85 -46.49 -3.69
CA LYS A 77 -1.00 -45.44 -4.27
C LYS A 77 -1.83 -44.16 -4.47
N PRO A 78 -1.22 -42.96 -4.44
CA PRO A 78 -1.95 -41.74 -4.71
C PRO A 78 -2.38 -41.71 -6.18
N THR A 79 -3.68 -41.58 -6.41
CA THR A 79 -4.31 -41.60 -7.74
C THR A 79 -5.08 -40.31 -8.04
N ILE A 80 -5.43 -39.54 -7.01
CA ILE A 80 -6.27 -38.34 -7.14
C ILE A 80 -5.38 -37.09 -7.11
N PHE A 81 -5.27 -36.41 -8.26
CA PHE A 81 -4.50 -35.17 -8.42
C PHE A 81 -5.38 -33.99 -8.87
N HIS A 82 -6.63 -33.93 -8.41
CA HIS A 82 -7.59 -32.93 -8.90
C HIS A 82 -7.23 -31.51 -8.44
N ASN A 83 -7.08 -30.64 -9.44
CA ASN A 83 -6.87 -29.21 -9.33
C ASN A 83 -8.18 -28.56 -8.87
N GLN A 84 -8.27 -28.07 -7.63
CA GLN A 84 -9.36 -27.16 -7.29
C GLN A 84 -9.09 -25.78 -7.91
N ARG A 85 -9.66 -25.61 -9.12
CA ARG A 85 -10.07 -24.38 -9.84
C ARG A 85 -9.00 -23.31 -10.14
N ASN A 86 -8.70 -23.23 -11.44
CA ASN A 86 -8.30 -22.07 -12.26
C ASN A 86 -7.17 -21.18 -11.73
N SER A 87 -5.93 -21.64 -11.91
CA SER A 87 -4.73 -20.79 -11.95
C SER A 87 -3.70 -21.26 -12.99
N THR A 88 -4.10 -22.14 -13.91
CA THR A 88 -3.19 -22.82 -14.85
C THR A 88 -2.72 -21.97 -16.02
N GLU A 89 -3.45 -20.92 -16.43
CA GLU A 89 -2.95 -19.98 -17.44
C GLU A 89 -1.84 -19.04 -16.91
N VAL A 90 -1.62 -18.99 -15.59
CA VAL A 90 -0.57 -18.14 -14.99
C VAL A 90 0.77 -18.87 -14.89
N ASN A 91 0.76 -20.21 -14.83
CA ASN A 91 1.99 -20.99 -14.57
C ASN A 91 2.79 -21.32 -15.83
N GLU A 92 2.15 -21.60 -16.98
CA GLU A 92 2.91 -21.81 -18.23
C GLU A 92 3.59 -20.52 -18.71
N PHE A 93 2.96 -19.35 -18.47
CA PHE A 93 3.58 -18.05 -18.77
C PHE A 93 4.72 -17.69 -17.80
N MET A 94 4.66 -18.17 -16.54
CA MET A 94 5.68 -17.90 -15.51
C MET A 94 7.01 -18.60 -15.77
N ASP A 95 7.02 -19.75 -16.45
CA ASP A 95 8.27 -20.47 -16.74
C ASP A 95 8.98 -19.90 -17.98
N VAL A 96 8.24 -19.36 -18.96
CA VAL A 96 8.80 -18.77 -20.19
C VAL A 96 9.43 -17.38 -19.91
N GLU A 97 8.73 -16.52 -19.17
CA GLU A 97 9.22 -15.16 -18.84
C GLU A 97 10.45 -15.20 -17.89
N TYR A 98 10.58 -16.28 -17.10
CA TYR A 98 11.71 -16.48 -16.18
C TYR A 98 12.99 -16.96 -16.89
N LEU A 99 12.86 -17.58 -18.06
CA LEU A 99 13.99 -17.96 -18.92
C LEU A 99 14.49 -16.73 -19.71
N GLU A 100 13.60 -15.93 -20.30
CA GLU A 100 13.96 -14.73 -21.09
C GLU A 100 14.61 -13.61 -20.24
N LEU A 101 14.16 -13.40 -18.99
CA LEU A 101 14.78 -12.44 -18.06
C LEU A 101 16.10 -12.96 -17.44
N GLY A 102 16.37 -14.25 -17.55
CA GLY A 102 17.61 -14.87 -17.07
C GLY A 102 18.77 -14.69 -18.05
N GLU A 103 18.47 -14.67 -19.35
CA GLU A 103 19.45 -14.59 -20.45
C GLU A 103 19.87 -13.15 -20.74
N SER A 104 18.94 -12.18 -20.68
CA SER A 104 19.22 -10.75 -20.96
C SER A 104 20.13 -10.03 -19.96
N LEU A 105 20.40 -10.63 -18.80
CA LEU A 105 21.28 -10.06 -17.75
C LEU A 105 22.65 -10.73 -17.66
N ALA A 106 22.93 -11.66 -18.56
CA ALA A 106 24.24 -12.29 -18.70
C ALA A 106 24.82 -11.89 -20.05
N LEU A 107 25.48 -10.73 -20.12
CA LEU A 107 26.75 -10.52 -20.86
C LEU A 107 27.21 -9.05 -20.79
N ASN A 108 28.55 -8.92 -20.71
CA ASN A 108 29.42 -7.76 -20.88
C ASN A 108 29.64 -6.78 -19.69
N PRO A 109 30.81 -6.87 -19.02
CA PRO A 109 31.36 -5.74 -18.28
C PRO A 109 31.99 -4.78 -19.28
N VAL A 110 31.41 -3.60 -19.47
CA VAL A 110 32.03 -2.53 -20.27
C VAL A 110 32.57 -1.45 -19.34
N SER A 111 33.84 -1.13 -19.58
CA SER A 111 34.65 -0.12 -18.92
C SER A 111 33.99 1.26 -18.86
N LEU A 112 34.27 1.91 -17.73
CA LEU A 112 34.23 3.35 -17.52
C LEU A 112 35.01 4.07 -18.64
N HIS A 113 34.40 5.00 -19.38
CA HIS A 113 35.01 6.27 -19.78
C HIS A 113 34.03 7.23 -20.45
N THR A 114 34.24 8.51 -20.11
CA THR A 114 33.91 9.77 -20.82
C THR A 114 32.47 10.28 -20.89
N VAL A 115 32.35 11.46 -20.27
CA VAL A 115 31.29 12.47 -20.30
C VAL A 115 31.40 13.26 -21.59
N GLU A 116 30.28 13.51 -22.28
CA GLU A 116 30.12 14.67 -23.17
C GLU A 116 28.69 15.24 -23.07
N THR A 117 28.59 16.52 -23.43
CA THR A 117 27.70 17.56 -22.90
C THR A 117 26.76 18.14 -23.96
N VAL A 118 25.49 18.43 -23.59
CA VAL A 118 24.63 19.63 -23.96
C VAL A 118 24.19 19.73 -25.47
N PRO A 119 23.16 20.52 -25.95
CA PRO A 119 22.06 21.35 -25.39
C PRO A 119 20.59 20.98 -25.87
N VAL A 120 19.52 21.33 -25.13
CA VAL A 120 18.48 22.41 -25.32
C VAL A 120 17.67 22.30 -26.64
N SER A 121 16.32 22.19 -26.67
CA SER A 121 15.35 23.32 -26.56
C SER A 121 13.88 22.86 -26.67
N LEU A 122 12.99 23.59 -25.96
CA LEU A 122 11.57 23.99 -26.24
C LEU A 122 10.55 22.91 -26.69
N GLU A 123 9.29 22.86 -26.23
CA GLU A 123 8.33 23.94 -26.02
C GLU A 123 7.13 23.48 -25.16
N SER A 124 6.47 24.47 -24.56
CA SER A 124 5.33 24.48 -23.65
C SER A 124 3.99 23.97 -24.20
N VAL A 125 3.18 23.28 -23.38
CA VAL A 125 1.72 23.55 -23.24
C VAL A 125 1.24 23.14 -21.84
N GLU A 126 0.60 24.09 -21.16
CA GLU A 126 -0.08 23.94 -19.87
C GLU A 126 -1.40 23.16 -20.01
N SER A 127 -1.66 22.18 -19.13
CA SER A 127 -3.01 21.88 -18.65
C SER A 127 -2.95 21.02 -17.38
N VAL A 128 -3.69 21.40 -16.34
CA VAL A 128 -3.80 20.66 -15.08
C VAL A 128 -4.86 19.56 -15.25
N PRO A 129 -4.57 18.27 -14.99
CA PRO A 129 -5.59 17.24 -15.07
C PRO A 129 -6.45 17.18 -13.78
N PRO A 130 -7.78 16.96 -13.91
CA PRO A 130 -8.73 16.87 -12.81
C PRO A 130 -8.71 15.46 -12.20
N SER A 131 -7.88 15.22 -11.18
CA SER A 131 -7.81 13.89 -10.53
C SER A 131 -7.94 13.87 -9.01
N LEU A 132 -8.45 14.94 -8.39
CA LEU A 132 -8.55 15.03 -6.92
C LEU A 132 -9.88 14.57 -6.28
N TYR A 133 -10.85 14.04 -7.03
CA TYR A 133 -12.20 13.80 -6.46
C TYR A 133 -12.61 12.34 -6.23
N SER A 134 -11.69 11.38 -6.26
CA SER A 134 -12.04 9.99 -5.96
C SER A 134 -11.06 9.35 -5.00
N VAL A 135 -11.41 9.28 -3.72
CA VAL A 135 -10.78 8.33 -2.79
C VAL A 135 -11.84 7.54 -2.03
N GLU A 136 -11.82 6.22 -2.23
CA GLU A 136 -12.61 5.26 -1.45
C GLU A 136 -11.93 4.93 -0.11
N PRO A 137 -12.69 4.56 0.93
CA PRO A 137 -12.13 4.07 2.18
C PRO A 137 -11.64 2.62 2.05
N VAL A 138 -10.41 2.36 2.48
CA VAL A 138 -9.81 1.01 2.54
C VAL A 138 -10.42 0.20 3.69
N PRO A 139 -10.68 -1.12 3.53
CA PRO A 139 -11.23 -1.97 4.58
C PRO A 139 -10.40 -2.01 5.87
N ARG A 140 -11.07 -2.10 7.02
CA ARG A 140 -10.51 -2.22 8.38
C ARG A 140 -9.58 -3.43 8.62
N SER A 141 -9.40 -4.33 7.66
CA SER A 141 -8.65 -5.60 7.82
C SER A 141 -7.11 -5.48 7.72
N LEU A 142 -6.55 -4.28 7.54
CA LEU A 142 -5.09 -4.07 7.50
C LEU A 142 -4.46 -3.65 8.84
N TYR A 143 -5.24 -3.62 9.94
CA TYR A 143 -4.72 -3.22 11.26
C TYR A 143 -4.00 -4.32 12.05
N SER A 144 -3.80 -5.51 11.49
CA SER A 144 -3.15 -6.61 12.21
C SER A 144 -1.93 -7.11 11.46
N ALA A 145 -0.79 -6.44 11.65
CA ALA A 145 0.52 -7.06 11.48
C ALA A 145 1.49 -6.51 12.55
N GLU A 146 1.95 -7.44 13.36
CA GLU A 146 2.74 -7.28 14.58
C GLU A 146 4.11 -6.63 14.35
N SER A 147 4.49 -5.81 15.34
CA SER A 147 5.84 -5.48 15.84
C SER A 147 7.05 -5.66 14.91
N VAL A 148 7.60 -4.52 14.47
CA VAL A 148 9.01 -4.41 14.02
C VAL A 148 9.89 -4.20 15.26
N PRO A 149 10.91 -5.05 15.54
CA PRO A 149 11.83 -4.78 16.62
C PRO A 149 12.76 -3.60 16.29
N SER A 150 12.74 -2.59 17.17
CA SER A 150 13.73 -1.52 17.25
C SER A 150 15.10 -2.06 17.63
N ALA A 151 16.10 -1.87 16.76
CA ALA A 151 17.52 -1.91 17.13
C ALA A 151 18.34 -1.06 16.15
N LEU A 152 18.37 0.25 16.39
CA LEU A 152 19.40 1.17 15.91
C LEU A 152 20.10 1.73 17.16
N SER A 153 21.11 1.00 17.63
CA SER A 153 22.05 1.50 18.63
C SER A 153 23.06 2.42 17.95
N LYS A 154 23.25 3.57 18.60
CA LYS A 154 24.12 4.71 18.30
C LYS A 154 25.56 4.31 17.90
N PRO A 155 26.25 5.12 17.07
CA PRO A 155 27.70 5.06 16.99
C PRO A 155 28.28 5.81 18.20
N ASN A 156 29.12 5.13 18.98
CA ASN A 156 29.96 5.78 19.99
C ASN A 156 31.31 6.16 19.39
N ASP A 157 31.79 7.28 19.89
CA ASP A 157 33.06 7.96 19.66
C ASP A 157 34.30 7.07 19.67
N SER A 158 35.23 7.39 18.75
CA SER A 158 36.65 7.52 19.08
C SER A 158 37.35 8.40 18.03
N THR A 159 37.46 9.68 18.36
CA THR A 159 38.65 10.54 18.19
C THR A 159 39.58 10.25 17.00
N PHE A 160 39.41 11.07 15.96
CA PHE A 160 40.49 11.49 15.08
C PHE A 160 41.44 12.41 15.86
N ILE A 161 42.70 12.00 16.03
CA ILE A 161 43.83 12.92 16.15
C ILE A 161 44.72 12.60 14.95
N SER A 162 44.81 13.55 14.03
CA SER A 162 45.71 13.53 12.88
C SER A 162 47.08 14.04 13.33
N ASP A 163 48.11 13.21 13.09
CA ASP A 163 49.51 13.61 13.16
C ASP A 163 49.81 14.70 12.13
N THR A 164 50.32 15.83 12.62
CA THR A 164 51.17 16.76 11.87
C THR A 164 52.63 16.45 12.21
N THR A 165 53.45 16.19 11.20
CA THR A 165 54.90 16.48 11.24
C THR A 165 55.17 17.45 10.08
N PRO A 166 56.16 18.38 10.12
CA PRO A 166 57.53 18.20 10.62
C PRO A 166 58.00 19.38 11.52
N THR A 167 59.14 19.33 12.22
CA THR A 167 60.45 19.83 11.72
C THR A 167 61.53 19.66 12.81
N LYS A 168 62.75 19.38 12.35
CA LYS A 168 64.02 19.22 13.07
C LYS A 168 64.34 20.35 14.06
N ILE A 169 64.83 20.01 15.26
CA ILE A 169 65.87 20.76 15.99
C ILE A 169 66.77 19.75 16.70
N ALA A 170 68.08 19.89 16.48
CA ALA A 170 69.15 19.12 17.08
C ALA A 170 69.53 19.68 18.45
N VAL A 171 69.81 18.84 19.45
CA VAL A 171 70.84 19.08 20.47
C VAL A 171 71.41 17.73 20.94
N SER A 172 72.72 17.77 21.13
CA SER A 172 73.73 16.75 21.41
C SER A 172 73.75 16.18 22.83
N ASN A 173 74.12 14.90 22.99
CA ASN A 173 75.39 14.43 23.62
C ASN A 173 75.31 13.04 24.30
N ASN A 174 76.38 12.28 24.04
CA ASN A 174 77.04 11.26 24.86
C ASN A 174 76.41 9.89 25.13
N SER A 175 76.97 8.91 24.38
CA SER A 175 77.58 7.65 24.82
C SER A 175 76.95 6.89 26.00
N VAL A 176 76.46 5.67 25.74
CA VAL A 176 77.07 4.39 26.19
C VAL A 176 76.40 3.26 25.41
N GLU A 177 77.20 2.43 24.76
CA GLU A 177 76.77 1.14 24.18
C GLU A 177 76.36 0.18 25.29
N ILE A 178 75.10 -0.24 25.28
CA ILE A 178 74.68 -1.51 25.90
C ILE A 178 73.93 -2.27 24.83
N ASP A 179 74.55 -3.35 24.37
CA ASP A 179 73.95 -4.37 23.51
C ASP A 179 72.63 -4.86 24.12
N THR A 180 71.52 -4.32 23.62
CA THR A 180 70.20 -4.87 23.86
C THR A 180 69.75 -5.53 22.58
N ILE A 181 69.80 -6.86 22.58
CA ILE A 181 69.18 -7.73 21.57
C ILE A 181 67.71 -7.30 21.43
N ARG A 182 67.40 -6.48 20.42
CA ARG A 182 66.02 -6.13 20.06
C ARG A 182 65.34 -7.38 19.52
N ARG A 183 64.69 -8.16 20.39
CA ARG A 183 63.70 -9.16 19.94
C ARG A 183 62.58 -8.41 19.24
N GLY A 184 62.60 -8.39 17.91
CA GLY A 184 61.53 -7.84 17.09
C GLY A 184 60.19 -8.41 17.55
N THR A 185 59.26 -7.52 17.87
CA THR A 185 57.87 -7.87 18.19
C THR A 185 57.26 -8.55 16.96
N LYS A 186 57.10 -9.87 17.00
CA LYS A 186 56.45 -10.63 15.93
C LYS A 186 55.05 -10.06 15.70
N ARG A 187 54.84 -9.39 14.56
CA ARG A 187 53.54 -8.85 14.15
C ARG A 187 52.49 -9.97 14.20
N ARG A 188 51.38 -9.75 14.90
CA ARG A 188 50.28 -10.72 14.94
C ARG A 188 49.58 -10.73 13.58
N LEU A 189 49.84 -11.77 12.80
CA LEU A 189 49.11 -12.08 11.57
C LEU A 189 47.63 -12.31 11.90
N CYS A 190 46.78 -11.35 11.55
CA CYS A 190 45.37 -11.32 11.95
C CYS A 190 44.43 -11.49 10.75
N TYR A 191 44.86 -11.08 9.55
CA TYR A 191 44.08 -11.10 8.33
C TYR A 191 44.81 -11.79 7.17
N PRO A 192 44.05 -12.32 6.19
CA PRO A 192 44.59 -12.94 4.97
C PRO A 192 45.62 -12.12 4.19
N GLY A 193 45.51 -10.78 4.23
CA GLY A 193 46.42 -9.88 3.51
C GLY A 193 47.72 -9.55 4.25
N ASP A 194 47.92 -10.06 5.46
CA ASP A 194 49.08 -9.74 6.30
C ASP A 194 50.32 -10.59 5.96
N VAL A 195 50.19 -11.56 5.04
CA VAL A 195 51.27 -12.45 4.58
C VAL A 195 51.78 -11.93 3.24
N GLN A 196 53.01 -11.42 3.21
CA GLN A 196 53.65 -10.97 1.96
C GLN A 196 54.30 -12.14 1.21
N GLU A 197 54.99 -13.06 1.92
CA GLU A 197 55.59 -14.27 1.36
C GLU A 197 55.36 -15.49 2.27
N VAL A 198 55.14 -16.68 1.69
CA VAL A 198 54.73 -17.90 2.41
C VAL A 198 55.89 -18.57 3.16
N GLU A 199 57.12 -18.22 2.81
CA GLU A 199 58.36 -18.88 3.23
C GLU A 199 58.79 -18.53 4.67
N ASP A 200 58.33 -17.40 5.21
CA ASP A 200 58.63 -16.93 6.58
C ASP A 200 57.71 -17.52 7.67
N LEU A 201 56.75 -18.35 7.29
CA LEU A 201 55.72 -18.84 8.21
C LEU A 201 56.08 -20.21 8.80
N THR A 202 56.24 -20.23 10.12
CA THR A 202 56.32 -21.49 10.87
C THR A 202 55.12 -22.41 10.55
N PRO A 203 55.30 -23.75 10.53
CA PRO A 203 54.22 -24.70 10.19
C PRO A 203 52.93 -24.55 11.02
N ARG A 204 53.07 -24.08 12.28
CA ARG A 204 51.93 -23.79 13.16
C ARG A 204 51.16 -22.53 12.75
N SER A 205 51.85 -21.52 12.22
CA SER A 205 51.26 -20.26 11.74
C SER A 205 50.55 -20.45 10.41
N CYS A 206 51.14 -21.22 9.47
CA CYS A 206 50.48 -21.66 8.23
C CYS A 206 49.16 -22.40 8.51
N LYS A 207 49.16 -23.37 9.44
CA LYS A 207 47.92 -24.08 9.82
C LYS A 207 46.84 -23.15 10.39
N LYS A 208 47.22 -22.12 11.18
CA LYS A 208 46.27 -21.12 11.71
C LYS A 208 45.71 -20.23 10.59
N PHE A 209 46.55 -19.82 9.66
CA PHE A 209 46.18 -18.99 8.51
C PHE A 209 45.21 -19.71 7.57
N ILE A 210 45.52 -20.96 7.20
CA ILE A 210 44.63 -21.80 6.39
C ILE A 210 43.26 -21.98 7.06
N ARG A 211 43.22 -22.19 8.38
CA ARG A 211 41.95 -22.26 9.13
C ARG A 211 41.16 -20.95 9.08
N SER A 212 41.83 -19.80 9.13
CA SER A 212 41.21 -18.47 9.01
C SER A 212 40.62 -18.24 7.61
N LEU A 213 41.37 -18.60 6.57
CA LEU A 213 40.91 -18.56 5.18
C LEU A 213 39.69 -19.47 4.96
N GLN A 214 39.75 -20.71 5.45
CA GLN A 214 38.62 -21.65 5.36
C GLN A 214 37.38 -21.12 6.09
N LYS A 215 37.54 -20.48 7.26
CA LYS A 215 36.44 -19.85 8.00
C LYS A 215 35.84 -18.67 7.22
N THR A 216 36.69 -17.87 6.58
CA THR A 216 36.27 -16.71 5.76
C THR A 216 35.53 -17.16 4.51
N ALA A 217 36.08 -18.14 3.78
CA ALA A 217 35.42 -18.75 2.62
C ALA A 217 34.06 -19.37 2.97
N LYS A 218 33.96 -20.04 4.13
CA LYS A 218 32.68 -20.57 4.63
C LYS A 218 31.67 -19.45 4.93
N LYS A 219 32.11 -18.34 5.54
CA LYS A 219 31.26 -17.17 5.82
C LYS A 219 30.77 -16.52 4.52
N GLN A 220 31.63 -16.35 3.53
CA GLN A 220 31.28 -15.81 2.22
C GLN A 220 30.27 -16.71 1.48
N ARG A 221 30.46 -18.04 1.48
CA ARG A 221 29.51 -18.99 0.88
C ARG A 221 28.10 -18.89 1.50
N VAL A 222 28.02 -18.73 2.83
CA VAL A 222 26.73 -18.52 3.52
C VAL A 222 26.11 -17.18 3.13
N ASN A 223 26.91 -16.11 3.02
CA ASN A 223 26.43 -14.80 2.58
C ASN A 223 25.87 -14.84 1.15
N ILE A 224 26.58 -15.46 0.21
CA ILE A 224 26.13 -15.64 -1.18
C ILE A 224 24.79 -16.40 -1.21
N LYS A 225 24.67 -17.50 -0.45
CA LYS A 225 23.41 -18.25 -0.33
C LYS A 225 22.26 -17.39 0.20
N ASN A 226 22.52 -16.56 1.21
CA ASN A 226 21.53 -15.65 1.78
C ASN A 226 21.12 -14.55 0.80
N LEU A 227 22.07 -13.97 0.06
CA LEU A 227 21.80 -12.97 -0.98
C LEU A 227 20.97 -13.58 -2.12
N HIS A 228 21.30 -14.77 -2.61
CA HIS A 228 20.50 -15.48 -3.61
C HIS A 228 19.09 -15.81 -3.09
N ARG A 229 18.94 -16.10 -1.80
CA ARG A 229 17.62 -16.32 -1.17
C ARG A 229 16.82 -15.01 -1.10
N LYS A 230 17.45 -13.89 -0.76
CA LYS A 230 16.83 -12.56 -0.74
C LYS A 230 16.37 -12.15 -2.15
N ARG A 231 17.23 -12.29 -3.15
CA ARG A 231 16.91 -12.03 -4.56
C ARG A 231 15.71 -12.86 -5.02
N ARG A 232 15.73 -14.19 -4.79
CA ARG A 232 14.60 -15.07 -5.15
C ARG A 232 13.29 -14.67 -4.47
N ARG A 233 13.33 -14.24 -3.22
CA ARG A 233 12.12 -13.77 -2.50
C ARG A 233 11.60 -12.46 -3.08
N ALA A 234 12.48 -11.52 -3.41
CA ALA A 234 12.11 -10.26 -4.03
C ALA A 234 11.43 -10.49 -5.39
N VAL A 235 12.04 -11.31 -6.26
CA VAL A 235 11.49 -11.67 -7.57
C VAL A 235 10.11 -12.31 -7.44
N ARG A 236 9.94 -13.30 -6.54
CA ARG A 236 8.61 -13.89 -6.28
C ARG A 236 7.56 -12.88 -5.83
N ARG A 237 7.98 -11.88 -5.03
CA ARG A 237 7.06 -10.84 -4.57
C ARG A 237 6.65 -9.92 -5.70
N ILE A 238 7.57 -9.56 -6.60
CA ILE A 238 7.27 -8.78 -7.81
C ILE A 238 6.22 -9.50 -8.65
N VAL A 239 6.45 -10.79 -8.96
CA VAL A 239 5.50 -11.59 -9.74
C VAL A 239 4.13 -11.68 -9.06
N SER A 240 4.11 -11.90 -7.74
CA SER A 240 2.86 -11.92 -6.96
C SER A 240 2.10 -10.60 -7.04
N LEU A 241 2.81 -9.46 -6.96
CA LEU A 241 2.19 -8.13 -7.04
C LEU A 241 1.66 -7.85 -8.45
N GLN A 242 2.42 -8.21 -9.49
CA GLN A 242 1.96 -8.10 -10.89
C GLN A 242 0.70 -8.93 -11.15
N CYS A 243 0.64 -10.16 -10.60
CA CYS A 243 -0.54 -11.01 -10.69
C CYS A 243 -1.76 -10.37 -10.01
N LEU A 244 -1.57 -9.80 -8.82
CA LEU A 244 -2.62 -9.09 -8.09
C LEU A 244 -3.14 -7.87 -8.87
N VAL A 245 -2.26 -7.06 -9.47
CA VAL A 245 -2.67 -5.93 -10.32
C VAL A 245 -3.49 -6.41 -11.52
N ARG A 246 -3.09 -7.51 -12.17
CA ARG A 246 -3.86 -8.12 -13.27
C ARG A 246 -5.25 -8.60 -12.81
N GLU A 247 -5.34 -9.22 -11.64
CA GLU A 247 -6.60 -9.70 -11.09
C GLU A 247 -7.55 -8.54 -10.75
N LEU A 248 -7.02 -7.47 -10.15
CA LEU A 248 -7.78 -6.26 -9.84
C LEU A 248 -8.30 -5.58 -11.12
N LYS A 249 -7.48 -5.56 -12.19
CA LYS A 249 -7.91 -5.10 -13.53
C LYS A 249 -9.08 -5.94 -14.05
N ARG A 250 -8.96 -7.27 -14.03
CA ARG A 250 -10.01 -8.18 -14.53
C ARG A 250 -11.33 -8.02 -13.76
N LYS A 251 -11.25 -7.72 -12.47
CA LYS A 251 -12.43 -7.52 -11.61
C LYS A 251 -12.98 -6.08 -11.66
N ASN A 252 -12.42 -5.19 -12.50
CA ASN A 252 -12.75 -3.75 -12.54
C ASN A 252 -12.71 -3.07 -11.16
N LEU A 253 -11.83 -3.52 -10.27
CA LEU A 253 -11.66 -2.96 -8.93
C LEU A 253 -10.60 -1.83 -8.86
N ILE A 254 -10.03 -1.47 -10.00
CA ILE A 254 -9.05 -0.40 -10.17
C ILE A 254 -9.49 0.45 -11.36
N SER A 255 -9.53 1.79 -11.20
CA SER A 255 -9.79 2.71 -12.31
C SER A 255 -8.63 2.73 -13.31
N GLU A 256 -8.89 2.98 -14.59
CA GLU A 256 -7.84 3.09 -15.62
C GLU A 256 -6.77 4.13 -15.23
N ASN A 257 -7.18 5.25 -14.63
CA ASN A 257 -6.28 6.31 -14.15
C ASN A 257 -5.35 5.83 -13.02
N ALA A 258 -5.85 5.00 -12.11
CA ALA A 258 -5.05 4.41 -11.03
C ALA A 258 -4.08 3.34 -11.58
N LEU A 259 -4.48 2.63 -12.65
CA LEU A 259 -3.62 1.67 -13.33
C LEU A 259 -2.49 2.35 -14.11
N GLU A 260 -2.74 3.47 -14.78
CA GLU A 260 -1.70 4.32 -15.38
C GLU A 260 -0.72 4.82 -14.33
N SER A 261 -1.23 5.30 -13.19
CA SER A 261 -0.40 5.74 -12.06
C SER A 261 0.48 4.62 -11.47
N LEU A 262 0.06 3.35 -11.57
CA LEU A 262 0.82 2.18 -11.09
C LEU A 262 1.78 1.60 -12.14
N LYS A 263 1.45 1.70 -13.43
CA LYS A 263 2.29 1.24 -14.55
C LYS A 263 3.45 2.18 -14.82
N LEU A 264 3.31 3.43 -14.42
CA LEU A 264 4.37 4.41 -14.41
C LEU A 264 5.44 4.03 -13.38
N GLN A 265 6.44 3.27 -13.85
CA GLN A 265 7.82 3.72 -13.61
C GLN A 265 7.95 5.10 -14.29
N ASP A 266 7.27 6.13 -13.77
CA ASP A 266 7.48 7.47 -14.27
C ASP A 266 8.82 7.91 -13.69
N ASP A 267 9.87 7.57 -14.42
CA ASP A 267 11.17 8.15 -14.21
C ASP A 267 11.03 9.69 -14.21
N SER A 268 10.05 10.28 -14.91
CA SER A 268 9.80 11.72 -14.85
C SER A 268 9.35 12.21 -13.47
N LEU A 269 8.35 11.61 -12.80
CA LEU A 269 7.96 12.03 -11.45
C LEU A 269 9.10 11.83 -10.45
N MET A 270 9.78 10.68 -10.52
CA MET A 270 10.88 10.38 -9.61
C MET A 270 12.08 11.30 -9.85
N GLN A 271 12.35 11.68 -11.10
CA GLN A 271 13.33 12.70 -11.47
C GLN A 271 12.89 14.09 -10.98
N LYS A 272 11.63 14.49 -11.17
CA LYS A 272 11.07 15.76 -10.66
C LYS A 272 11.18 15.85 -9.14
N ILE A 273 10.94 14.74 -8.42
CA ILE A 273 11.12 14.66 -6.96
C ILE A 273 12.59 14.80 -6.57
N LYS A 274 13.52 14.18 -7.31
CA LYS A 274 14.97 14.32 -7.05
C LYS A 274 15.45 15.76 -7.27
N VAL A 275 14.97 16.43 -8.33
CA VAL A 275 15.25 17.85 -8.60
C VAL A 275 14.71 18.71 -7.45
N GLY A 276 13.45 18.48 -7.07
CA GLY A 276 12.76 19.19 -6.00
C GLY A 276 12.05 20.44 -6.51
N LYS A 277 12.35 21.60 -5.92
CA LYS A 277 11.76 22.87 -6.33
C LYS A 277 12.40 23.39 -7.61
N ILE A 278 11.57 23.91 -8.52
CA ILE A 278 11.99 24.66 -9.72
C ILE A 278 11.43 26.07 -9.55
N ASN A 279 12.27 27.10 -9.69
CA ASN A 279 11.87 28.51 -9.49
C ASN A 279 11.13 28.74 -8.16
N ASN A 280 11.62 28.15 -7.06
CA ASN A 280 11.02 28.15 -5.72
C ASN A 280 9.63 27.50 -5.59
N GLN A 281 9.09 26.91 -6.65
CA GLN A 281 7.79 26.26 -6.67
C GLN A 281 7.92 24.75 -6.87
N PHE A 282 6.90 24.01 -6.44
CA PHE A 282 6.82 22.58 -6.68
C PHE A 282 6.01 22.33 -7.95
N PRO A 283 6.46 21.44 -8.85
CA PRO A 283 5.67 21.04 -10.02
C PRO A 283 4.29 20.50 -9.63
N ALA A 284 3.30 20.67 -10.50
CA ALA A 284 1.92 20.22 -10.26
C ALA A 284 1.84 18.72 -9.93
N ASP A 285 2.58 17.88 -10.66
CA ASP A 285 2.60 16.43 -10.42
C ASP A 285 3.15 16.07 -9.04
N VAL A 286 4.23 16.75 -8.63
CA VAL A 286 4.85 16.56 -7.31
C VAL A 286 3.92 17.05 -6.21
N ARG A 287 3.19 18.15 -6.45
CA ARG A 287 2.16 18.66 -5.54
C ARG A 287 1.02 17.65 -5.39
N SER A 288 0.46 17.14 -6.48
CA SER A 288 -0.59 16.12 -6.47
C SER A 288 -0.13 14.85 -5.76
N PHE A 289 1.07 14.33 -6.09
CA PHE A 289 1.66 13.19 -5.40
C PHE A 289 1.81 13.43 -3.89
N ALA A 290 2.35 14.60 -3.50
CA ALA A 290 2.56 14.93 -2.10
C ALA A 290 1.25 15.06 -1.31
N LEU A 291 0.23 15.68 -1.89
CA LEU A 291 -1.11 15.79 -1.30
C LEU A 291 -1.73 14.41 -1.10
N THR A 292 -1.73 13.59 -2.15
CA THR A 292 -2.30 12.24 -2.14
C THR A 292 -1.59 11.33 -1.13
N LEU A 293 -0.25 11.29 -1.15
CA LEU A 293 0.51 10.46 -0.22
C LEU A 293 0.32 10.90 1.24
N HIS A 294 0.28 12.22 1.50
CA HIS A 294 0.02 12.74 2.83
C HIS A 294 -1.40 12.45 3.31
N PHE A 295 -2.40 12.52 2.42
CA PHE A 295 -3.79 12.15 2.70
C PHE A 295 -3.90 10.68 3.13
N TYR A 296 -3.29 9.76 2.37
CA TYR A 296 -3.32 8.34 2.72
C TYR A 296 -2.52 8.01 3.99
N SER A 297 -1.33 8.60 4.16
CA SER A 297 -0.52 8.36 5.35
C SER A 297 0.52 9.45 5.57
N PRO A 298 0.34 10.31 6.59
CA PRO A 298 1.35 11.29 6.99
C PRO A 298 2.68 10.64 7.40
N ARG A 299 2.64 9.40 7.91
CA ARG A 299 3.84 8.64 8.28
C ARG A 299 4.60 8.17 7.03
N ALA A 300 3.90 7.58 6.05
CA ALA A 300 4.50 7.19 4.79
C ALA A 300 5.07 8.41 4.06
N TYR A 301 4.33 9.52 4.04
CA TYR A 301 4.80 10.79 3.48
C TYR A 301 6.10 11.26 4.12
N ARG A 302 6.19 11.28 5.47
CA ARG A 302 7.42 11.65 6.17
C ARG A 302 8.59 10.73 5.84
N TYR A 303 8.33 9.43 5.71
CA TYR A 303 9.36 8.46 5.32
C TYR A 303 9.87 8.74 3.90
N VAL A 304 8.98 8.83 2.92
CA VAL A 304 9.31 9.11 1.52
C VAL A 304 10.05 10.44 1.41
N ARG A 305 9.58 11.49 2.11
CA ARG A 305 10.26 12.78 2.16
C ARG A 305 11.70 12.68 2.67
N LYS A 306 11.96 11.88 3.72
CA LYS A 306 13.32 11.65 4.23
C LYS A 306 14.17 10.88 3.22
N THR A 307 13.60 9.88 2.55
CA THR A 307 14.29 9.09 1.52
C THR A 307 14.76 9.96 0.36
N PHE A 308 13.97 10.94 -0.06
CA PHE A 308 14.33 11.91 -1.11
C PHE A 308 15.01 13.17 -0.57
N ALA A 309 15.88 13.04 0.45
CA ALA A 309 16.66 14.16 1.00
C ALA A 309 15.84 15.44 1.29
N ASN A 310 14.60 15.28 1.75
CA ASN A 310 13.66 16.36 2.05
C ASN A 310 13.27 17.25 0.84
N LYS A 311 13.41 16.74 -0.39
CA LYS A 311 13.01 17.41 -1.63
C LYS A 311 11.51 17.51 -1.84
N LEU A 312 10.72 16.76 -1.07
CA LEU A 312 9.26 16.89 -1.04
C LEU A 312 8.80 18.04 -0.10
N PRO A 313 7.61 18.63 -0.37
CA PRO A 313 7.04 19.70 0.42
C PRO A 313 7.07 19.43 1.94
N THR A 314 7.21 20.47 2.75
CA THR A 314 7.04 20.27 4.20
C THR A 314 5.57 20.00 4.51
N PRO A 315 5.23 19.28 5.60
CA PRO A 315 3.83 19.15 6.03
C PRO A 315 3.14 20.51 6.23
N ARG A 316 3.89 21.56 6.60
CA ARG A 316 3.38 22.93 6.68
C ARG A 316 2.98 23.48 5.31
N THR A 317 3.79 23.23 4.28
CA THR A 317 3.46 23.59 2.90
C THR A 317 2.20 22.85 2.42
N ILE A 318 2.07 21.58 2.76
CA ILE A 318 0.86 20.80 2.46
C ILE A 318 -0.38 21.39 3.12
N ARG A 319 -0.31 21.75 4.41
CA ARG A 319 -1.43 22.41 5.11
C ARG A 319 -1.83 23.72 4.43
N LYS A 320 -0.86 24.56 4.05
CA LYS A 320 -1.13 25.78 3.28
C LYS A 320 -1.81 25.51 1.94
N TRP A 321 -1.52 24.39 1.29
CA TRP A 321 -2.19 24.00 0.05
C TRP A 321 -3.62 23.51 0.27
N TYR A 322 -3.93 22.95 1.44
CA TYR A 322 -5.31 22.65 1.83
C TYR A 322 -6.08 23.92 2.22
N GLU A 323 -5.42 24.90 2.84
CA GLU A 323 -6.02 26.18 3.23
C GLU A 323 -6.56 27.00 2.04
N SER A 324 -6.07 26.77 0.82
CA SER A 324 -6.54 27.49 -0.38
C SER A 324 -7.90 27.03 -0.89
N VAL A 325 -8.38 25.86 -0.47
CA VAL A 325 -9.71 25.37 -0.84
C VAL A 325 -10.69 25.89 0.20
N ASP A 326 -11.80 26.46 -0.26
CA ASP A 326 -12.83 26.87 0.68
C ASP A 326 -13.65 25.65 1.11
N ALA A 327 -13.82 25.51 2.41
CA ALA A 327 -14.49 24.37 3.00
C ALA A 327 -15.38 24.84 4.15
N GLU A 328 -15.93 26.05 4.07
CA GLU A 328 -16.89 26.56 5.04
C GLU A 328 -18.21 25.74 5.00
N PRO A 329 -18.98 25.74 6.10
CA PRO A 329 -20.30 25.11 6.13
C PRO A 329 -21.23 25.72 5.08
N GLY A 330 -22.02 24.87 4.44
CA GLY A 330 -22.84 25.24 3.29
C GLY A 330 -22.72 24.25 2.14
N ILE A 331 -23.10 24.72 0.95
CA ILE A 331 -22.92 24.00 -0.30
C ILE A 331 -21.51 24.30 -0.84
N THR A 332 -20.72 23.26 -1.09
CA THR A 332 -19.34 23.41 -1.56
C THR A 332 -19.31 23.69 -3.06
N GLU A 333 -18.91 24.89 -3.47
CA GLU A 333 -18.79 25.27 -4.89
C GLU A 333 -17.78 24.41 -5.66
N GLU A 334 -16.69 24.00 -5.02
CA GLU A 334 -15.70 23.09 -5.58
C GLU A 334 -16.30 21.72 -5.90
N ALA A 335 -17.20 21.22 -5.05
CA ALA A 335 -17.91 19.97 -5.29
C ALA A 335 -18.87 20.12 -6.48
N LEU A 336 -19.57 21.25 -6.60
CA LEU A 336 -20.44 21.55 -7.73
C LEU A 336 -19.66 21.63 -9.06
N LYS A 337 -18.49 22.27 -9.06
CA LYS A 337 -17.59 22.33 -10.24
C LYS A 337 -17.13 20.93 -10.66
N ALA A 338 -16.72 20.11 -9.70
CA ALA A 338 -16.33 18.72 -9.96
C ALA A 338 -17.48 17.90 -10.53
N LEU A 339 -18.69 18.09 -10.00
CA LEU A 339 -19.91 17.46 -10.49
C LEU A 339 -20.24 17.88 -11.93
N ALA A 340 -20.16 19.18 -12.25
CA ALA A 340 -20.42 19.68 -13.59
C ALA A 340 -19.47 19.04 -14.63
N ILE A 341 -18.17 19.00 -14.34
CA ILE A 341 -17.17 18.36 -15.20
C ILE A 341 -17.53 16.88 -15.42
N ARG A 342 -17.87 16.16 -14.34
CA ARG A 342 -18.22 14.73 -14.39
C ARG A 342 -19.46 14.47 -15.24
N VAL A 343 -20.48 15.32 -15.07
CA VAL A 343 -21.74 15.23 -15.83
C VAL A 343 -21.49 15.49 -17.31
N ASP A 344 -20.67 16.49 -17.65
CA ASP A 344 -20.34 16.81 -19.05
C ASP A 344 -19.49 15.71 -19.71
N GLU A 345 -18.53 15.13 -19.00
CA GLU A 345 -17.76 13.97 -19.47
C GLU A 345 -18.67 12.78 -19.79
N SER A 346 -19.65 12.49 -18.94
CA SER A 346 -20.60 11.39 -19.15
C SER A 346 -21.59 11.69 -20.27
N LYS A 347 -22.06 12.93 -20.41
CA LYS A 347 -22.91 13.37 -21.53
C LYS A 347 -22.20 13.17 -22.87
N LYS A 348 -20.91 13.50 -22.96
CA LYS A 348 -20.08 13.24 -24.16
C LYS A 348 -20.02 11.76 -24.53
N LYS A 349 -20.13 10.86 -23.54
CA LYS A 349 -20.18 9.40 -23.74
C LYS A 349 -21.60 8.88 -24.01
N GLY A 350 -22.60 9.77 -24.13
CA GLY A 350 -24.00 9.40 -24.34
C GLY A 350 -24.69 8.84 -23.08
N VAL A 351 -24.08 8.99 -21.90
CA VAL A 351 -24.63 8.46 -20.63
C VAL A 351 -25.15 9.63 -19.80
N TYR A 352 -26.45 9.59 -19.49
CA TYR A 352 -27.07 10.54 -18.57
C TYR A 352 -26.92 10.05 -17.13
N LEU A 353 -26.11 10.73 -16.31
CA LEU A 353 -25.89 10.34 -14.92
C LEU A 353 -27.13 10.62 -14.06
N ARG A 354 -27.49 9.62 -13.25
CA ARG A 354 -28.56 9.71 -12.25
C ARG A 354 -27.95 9.56 -10.87
N PHE A 355 -28.44 10.36 -9.92
CA PHE A 355 -27.88 10.42 -8.59
C PHE A 355 -28.90 10.15 -7.50
N CYS A 356 -28.39 9.65 -6.38
CA CYS A 356 -29.10 9.51 -5.13
C CYS A 356 -28.46 10.48 -4.11
N LEU A 357 -29.30 11.24 -3.41
CA LEU A 357 -28.86 12.13 -2.33
C LEU A 357 -29.03 11.40 -1.00
N SER A 358 -27.95 11.19 -0.27
CA SER A 358 -27.98 10.60 1.07
C SER A 358 -27.75 11.69 2.10
N MET A 359 -28.54 11.69 3.17
CA MET A 359 -28.46 12.65 4.25
C MET A 359 -28.29 11.90 5.58
N ASP A 360 -27.33 12.33 6.39
CA ASP A 360 -27.11 11.80 7.73
C ASP A 360 -26.60 12.89 8.68
N GLU A 361 -26.93 12.77 9.96
CA GLU A 361 -26.56 13.71 11.01
C GLU A 361 -25.58 13.05 12.00
N MET A 362 -24.39 13.63 12.14
CA MET A 362 -23.36 13.13 13.06
C MET A 362 -23.18 14.03 14.27
N SER A 363 -23.02 13.45 15.45
CA SER A 363 -22.68 14.21 16.66
C SER A 363 -21.24 14.71 16.59
N ILE A 364 -21.04 15.99 16.88
CA ILE A 364 -19.70 16.61 16.94
C ILE A 364 -19.40 17.06 18.37
N ARG A 365 -18.11 17.23 18.66
CA ARG A 365 -17.68 17.76 19.95
C ARG A 365 -18.05 19.25 20.04
N LYS A 366 -18.64 19.64 21.16
CA LYS A 366 -18.93 21.04 21.49
C LYS A 366 -17.63 21.74 21.88
N GLU A 367 -16.98 22.39 20.92
CA GLU A 367 -15.70 23.07 21.13
C GLU A 367 -15.65 24.30 20.23
N ILE A 368 -15.27 25.45 20.78
CA ILE A 368 -15.09 26.69 20.04
C ILE A 368 -13.59 26.89 19.82
N GLU A 369 -13.18 26.95 18.56
CA GLU A 369 -11.78 27.15 18.17
C GLU A 369 -11.61 28.47 17.41
N TYR A 370 -10.64 29.29 17.82
CA TYR A 370 -10.28 30.49 17.08
C TYR A 370 -9.21 30.19 16.03
N SER A 371 -9.55 30.37 14.75
CA SER A 371 -8.58 30.26 13.67
C SER A 371 -7.86 31.59 13.46
N LYS A 372 -6.56 31.62 13.78
CA LYS A 372 -5.72 32.81 13.56
C LYS A 372 -5.55 33.16 12.08
N SER A 373 -5.62 32.18 11.16
CA SER A 373 -5.40 32.44 9.73
C SER A 373 -6.60 33.13 9.09
N ARG A 374 -7.82 32.67 9.42
CA ARG A 374 -9.08 33.23 8.91
C ARG A 374 -9.68 34.31 9.82
N LYS A 375 -9.09 34.55 11.00
CA LYS A 375 -9.60 35.48 12.03
C LYS A 375 -11.09 35.23 12.35
N LYS A 376 -11.48 33.95 12.41
CA LYS A 376 -12.86 33.49 12.59
C LYS A 376 -12.92 32.48 13.74
N PHE A 377 -14.03 32.48 14.48
CA PHE A 377 -14.34 31.42 15.44
C PHE A 377 -15.12 30.29 14.75
N TYR A 378 -14.71 29.05 14.99
CA TYR A 378 -15.38 27.83 14.58
C TYR A 378 -16.03 27.15 15.79
N GLY A 379 -17.10 26.38 15.55
CA GLY A 379 -17.80 25.62 16.61
C GLY A 379 -19.22 26.11 16.89
N TYR A 380 -19.66 27.20 16.26
CA TYR A 380 -21.04 27.68 16.32
C TYR A 380 -21.91 27.01 15.24
N VAL A 381 -23.23 27.09 15.44
CA VAL A 381 -24.21 26.73 14.41
C VAL A 381 -23.97 27.57 13.15
N ASP A 382 -23.83 26.90 12.01
CA ASP A 382 -23.57 27.50 10.71
C ASP A 382 -24.28 26.66 9.64
N VAL A 383 -25.40 27.20 9.14
CA VAL A 383 -26.25 26.59 8.11
C VAL A 383 -25.95 27.12 6.70
N GLY A 384 -24.81 27.78 6.51
CA GLY A 384 -24.42 28.43 5.25
C GLY A 384 -25.15 29.75 5.05
N GLY A 385 -24.40 30.83 4.78
CA GLY A 385 -24.93 32.18 4.63
C GLY A 385 -23.89 33.25 4.97
N ALA A 386 -24.21 34.53 4.71
CA ALA A 386 -23.34 35.65 5.06
C ALA A 386 -23.09 35.69 6.57
N SER A 387 -21.86 36.09 6.94
CA SER A 387 -21.31 36.20 8.28
C SER A 387 -22.36 36.56 9.34
N ILE A 388 -22.77 35.55 10.11
CA ILE A 388 -23.57 35.77 11.31
C ILE A 388 -22.61 36.33 12.34
N ASP A 389 -22.81 37.59 12.74
CA ASP A 389 -22.15 38.15 13.90
C ASP A 389 -22.37 37.18 15.08
N HIS A 390 -21.28 36.67 15.65
CA HIS A 390 -21.29 35.57 16.64
C HIS A 390 -21.92 35.97 17.99
N GLU A 391 -22.49 37.17 18.09
CA GLU A 391 -23.16 37.66 19.29
C GLU A 391 -24.52 36.97 19.42
N GLY A 392 -24.56 35.91 20.25
CA GLY A 392 -25.77 35.14 20.53
C GLY A 392 -25.91 33.82 19.76
N THR A 393 -24.93 33.41 18.95
CA THR A 393 -24.98 32.12 18.25
C THR A 393 -24.74 30.94 19.19
N VAL A 394 -25.56 29.90 19.04
CA VAL A 394 -25.47 28.67 19.85
C VAL A 394 -24.32 27.79 19.36
N VAL A 395 -23.71 27.04 20.27
CA VAL A 395 -22.65 26.07 19.95
C VAL A 395 -23.25 24.90 19.17
N ALA A 396 -22.61 24.53 18.05
CA ALA A 396 -23.03 23.39 17.26
C ALA A 396 -22.78 22.08 18.03
N THR A 397 -23.74 21.17 17.93
CA THR A 397 -23.70 19.86 18.59
C THR A 397 -23.71 18.73 17.58
N LYS A 398 -24.13 19.01 16.34
CA LYS A 398 -24.25 18.05 15.27
C LYS A 398 -23.78 18.65 13.94
N ALA A 399 -23.44 17.78 12.99
CA ALA A 399 -23.15 18.13 11.62
C ALA A 399 -24.07 17.33 10.68
N LEU A 400 -24.89 18.02 9.91
CA LEU A 400 -25.73 17.43 8.87
C LEU A 400 -24.93 17.38 7.57
N VAL A 401 -24.74 16.19 7.00
CA VAL A 401 -23.99 16.00 5.76
C VAL A 401 -24.90 15.46 4.68
N LEU A 402 -24.84 16.06 3.49
CA LEU A 402 -25.52 15.56 2.30
C LEU A 402 -24.49 15.12 1.27
N MET A 403 -24.55 13.85 0.92
CA MET A 403 -23.64 13.19 -0.01
C MET A 403 -24.41 12.72 -1.23
N LEU A 404 -23.89 13.04 -2.41
CA LEU A 404 -24.44 12.63 -3.68
C LEU A 404 -23.71 11.38 -4.18
N THR A 405 -24.46 10.34 -4.55
CA THR A 405 -23.93 9.08 -5.07
C THR A 405 -24.52 8.81 -6.46
N ALA A 406 -23.67 8.55 -7.45
CA ALA A 406 -24.12 8.15 -8.77
C ALA A 406 -24.71 6.74 -8.73
N ILE A 407 -25.89 6.56 -9.31
CA ILE A 407 -26.58 5.26 -9.38
C ILE A 407 -26.03 4.43 -10.54
N ASN A 408 -25.84 5.06 -11.69
CA ASN A 408 -25.33 4.46 -12.92
C ASN A 408 -23.84 4.76 -13.15
N GLY A 409 -23.08 4.98 -12.09
CA GLY A 409 -21.65 5.22 -12.14
C GLY A 409 -20.97 5.01 -10.79
N HIS A 410 -19.66 4.81 -10.80
CA HIS A 410 -18.86 4.65 -9.58
C HIS A 410 -18.30 5.99 -9.14
N PHE A 411 -19.15 6.83 -8.55
CA PHE A 411 -18.77 8.16 -8.08
C PHE A 411 -19.66 8.60 -6.92
N LYS A 412 -19.05 9.20 -5.90
CA LYS A 412 -19.75 9.81 -4.77
C LYS A 412 -19.00 11.04 -4.31
N ILE A 413 -19.72 12.05 -3.85
CA ILE A 413 -19.13 13.30 -3.38
C ILE A 413 -20.00 13.95 -2.30
N PRO A 414 -19.44 14.38 -1.16
CA PRO A 414 -20.16 15.24 -0.23
C PRO A 414 -20.40 16.60 -0.92
N VAL A 415 -21.66 17.00 -1.02
CA VAL A 415 -22.04 18.24 -1.73
C VAL A 415 -22.17 19.40 -0.76
N SER A 416 -22.67 19.12 0.43
CA SER A 416 -22.90 20.14 1.44
C SER A 416 -22.81 19.55 2.83
N TYR A 417 -22.42 20.39 3.78
CA TYR A 417 -22.50 20.07 5.20
C TYR A 417 -22.88 21.31 6.00
N PHE A 418 -23.58 21.11 7.10
CA PHE A 418 -24.11 22.18 7.94
C PHE A 418 -23.83 21.87 9.40
N LEU A 419 -23.42 22.87 10.18
CA LEU A 419 -23.21 22.75 11.62
C LEU A 419 -24.48 23.18 12.33
N THR A 420 -25.06 22.31 13.15
CA THR A 420 -26.40 22.50 13.71
C THR A 420 -26.41 22.21 15.21
N ASN A 421 -27.44 22.69 15.91
CA ASN A 421 -27.76 22.25 17.26
C ASN A 421 -29.11 21.51 17.26
N GLY A 422 -29.27 20.59 16.31
CA GLY A 422 -30.55 19.98 15.97
C GLY A 422 -31.41 20.92 15.13
N LEU A 423 -31.81 20.46 13.95
CA LEU A 423 -32.74 21.19 13.09
C LEU A 423 -34.17 20.69 13.30
N THR A 424 -35.13 21.61 13.17
CA THR A 424 -36.53 21.23 13.04
C THR A 424 -36.79 20.54 11.70
N SER A 425 -37.86 19.75 11.61
CA SER A 425 -38.25 19.08 10.36
C SER A 425 -38.48 20.06 9.20
N TYR A 426 -38.97 21.27 9.49
CA TYR A 426 -39.14 22.36 8.52
C TYR A 426 -37.80 22.91 8.02
N GLU A 427 -36.84 23.16 8.92
CA GLU A 427 -35.51 23.63 8.55
C GLU A 427 -34.75 22.57 7.74
N GLN A 428 -34.82 21.30 8.14
CA GLN A 428 -34.24 20.20 7.36
C GLN A 428 -34.84 20.13 5.95
N ALA A 429 -36.16 20.27 5.82
CA ALA A 429 -36.83 20.27 4.53
C ALA A 429 -36.39 21.45 3.65
N ASN A 430 -36.16 22.63 4.25
CA ASN A 430 -35.63 23.79 3.54
C ASN A 430 -34.20 23.56 3.05
N VAL A 431 -33.34 22.99 3.88
CA VAL A 431 -31.96 22.62 3.50
C VAL A 431 -31.97 21.63 2.33
N VAL A 432 -32.77 20.57 2.40
CA VAL A 432 -32.89 19.60 1.30
C VAL A 432 -33.39 20.28 0.01
N ASN A 433 -34.41 21.13 0.10
CA ASN A 433 -34.91 21.87 -1.06
C ASN A 433 -33.88 22.81 -1.67
N MET A 434 -33.08 23.51 -0.84
CA MET A 434 -32.01 24.39 -1.28
C MET A 434 -30.93 23.61 -2.05
N VAL A 435 -30.47 22.47 -1.51
CA VAL A 435 -29.47 21.61 -2.15
C VAL A 435 -30.01 21.05 -3.47
N LEU A 436 -31.25 20.56 -3.50
CA LEU A 436 -31.88 20.04 -4.72
C LEU A 436 -32.03 21.11 -5.81
N ARG A 437 -32.43 22.35 -5.45
CA ARG A 437 -32.48 23.47 -6.40
C ARG A 437 -31.12 23.74 -7.02
N THR A 438 -30.09 23.87 -6.18
CA THR A 438 -28.71 24.16 -6.61
C THR A 438 -28.17 23.06 -7.54
N LEU A 439 -28.43 21.79 -7.22
CA LEU A 439 -28.05 20.66 -8.06
C LEU A 439 -28.83 20.65 -9.39
N GLY A 440 -30.14 20.92 -9.35
CA GLY A 440 -31.00 21.00 -10.53
C GLY A 440 -30.59 22.10 -11.51
N GLU A 441 -30.20 23.28 -11.01
CA GLU A 441 -29.67 24.39 -11.83
C GLU A 441 -28.39 24.02 -12.59
N ARG A 442 -27.58 23.11 -12.02
CA ARG A 442 -26.36 22.59 -12.65
C ARG A 442 -26.62 21.37 -13.55
N GLY A 443 -27.88 21.00 -13.78
CA GLY A 443 -28.26 19.87 -14.62
C GLY A 443 -27.94 18.51 -14.01
N VAL A 444 -27.86 18.42 -12.68
CA VAL A 444 -27.66 17.16 -11.95
C VAL A 444 -29.02 16.53 -11.66
N ALA A 445 -29.26 15.33 -12.19
CA ALA A 445 -30.53 14.63 -12.02
C ALA A 445 -30.53 13.77 -10.75
N VAL A 446 -31.19 14.26 -9.70
CA VAL A 446 -31.38 13.54 -8.43
C VAL A 446 -32.70 12.78 -8.46
N VAL A 447 -32.64 11.46 -8.28
CA VAL A 447 -33.78 10.55 -8.41
C VAL A 447 -34.33 10.11 -7.06
N ALA A 448 -33.50 10.05 -6.03
CA ALA A 448 -33.91 9.57 -4.72
C ALA A 448 -33.22 10.33 -3.57
N LEU A 449 -33.91 10.37 -2.43
CA LEU A 449 -33.41 10.84 -1.15
C LEU A 449 -33.34 9.65 -0.17
N VAL A 450 -32.17 9.42 0.42
CA VAL A 450 -31.89 8.37 1.41
C VAL A 450 -31.58 9.00 2.76
N PHE A 451 -32.18 8.47 3.83
CA PHE A 451 -31.95 8.92 5.21
C PHE A 451 -32.26 7.77 6.20
N ASP A 452 -31.88 7.95 7.46
CA ASP A 452 -32.09 6.99 8.55
C ASP A 452 -33.53 7.01 9.12
N GLY A 453 -33.82 6.15 10.10
CA GLY A 453 -35.15 6.09 10.75
C GLY A 453 -35.46 7.20 11.76
N ALA A 454 -34.72 8.32 11.80
CA ALA A 454 -34.91 9.34 12.83
C ALA A 454 -36.27 10.06 12.71
N ALA A 455 -36.98 10.26 13.82
CA ALA A 455 -38.30 10.88 13.86
C ALA A 455 -38.36 12.28 13.19
N THR A 456 -37.27 13.04 13.27
CA THR A 456 -37.11 14.33 12.59
C THR A 456 -37.13 14.19 11.08
N ASN A 457 -36.43 13.19 10.54
CA ASN A 457 -36.37 12.90 9.11
C ASN A 457 -37.72 12.38 8.58
N ILE A 458 -38.42 11.55 9.36
CA ILE A 458 -39.80 11.13 9.05
C ILE A 458 -40.73 12.35 8.97
N SER A 459 -40.62 13.25 9.95
CA SER A 459 -41.42 14.47 9.98
C SER A 459 -41.06 15.43 8.84
N MET A 460 -39.79 15.50 8.44
CA MET A 460 -39.32 16.28 7.29
C MET A 460 -39.95 15.80 5.99
N ILE A 461 -40.09 14.48 5.80
CA ILE A 461 -40.77 13.93 4.61
C ILE A 461 -42.22 14.40 4.53
N ASN A 462 -42.94 14.46 5.65
CA ASN A 462 -44.31 15.00 5.67
C ASN A 462 -44.36 16.49 5.30
N VAL A 463 -43.32 17.26 5.61
CA VAL A 463 -43.21 18.67 5.19
C VAL A 463 -42.90 18.80 3.70
N LEU A 464 -42.01 17.95 3.17
CA LEU A 464 -41.66 17.92 1.75
C LEU A 464 -42.82 17.43 0.88
N ASN A 465 -43.56 16.45 1.37
CA ASN A 465 -44.73 15.89 0.72
C ASN A 465 -46.01 16.53 1.26
N ARG A 466 -46.42 17.65 0.63
CA ARG A 466 -47.65 18.38 0.97
C ARG A 466 -48.96 17.63 0.68
N SER A 467 -48.90 16.40 0.14
CA SER A 467 -50.06 15.70 -0.45
C SER A 467 -50.63 14.56 0.41
N GLY A 468 -50.20 14.39 1.67
CA GLY A 468 -50.81 13.44 2.61
C GLY A 468 -50.08 12.09 2.77
N ASN A 469 -50.46 11.35 3.82
CA ASN A 469 -49.76 10.19 4.38
C ASN A 469 -49.48 9.07 3.35
N ASN A 470 -48.30 8.44 3.48
CA ASN A 470 -47.77 7.32 2.69
C ASN A 470 -47.23 7.63 1.27
N ALA A 471 -46.79 8.87 0.99
CA ALA A 471 -46.11 9.10 -0.30
C ALA A 471 -44.71 8.46 -0.33
N THR A 472 -44.47 7.71 -1.39
CA THR A 472 -43.17 7.10 -1.71
C THR A 472 -42.25 8.05 -2.48
N TYR A 473 -42.71 9.27 -2.77
CA TYR A 473 -41.96 10.31 -3.48
C TYR A 473 -42.48 11.71 -3.13
N PHE A 474 -41.66 12.72 -3.42
CA PHE A 474 -42.06 14.13 -3.47
C PHE A 474 -41.59 14.77 -4.79
N HIS A 475 -42.07 15.96 -5.13
CA HIS A 475 -41.68 16.63 -6.36
C HIS A 475 -40.45 17.50 -6.17
N HIS A 476 -39.50 17.38 -7.10
CA HIS A 476 -38.31 18.22 -7.16
C HIS A 476 -38.70 19.70 -7.19
N PRO A 477 -38.09 20.57 -6.36
CA PRO A 477 -38.51 21.97 -6.21
C PRO A 477 -38.44 22.78 -7.51
N LEU A 478 -37.41 22.54 -8.34
CA LEU A 478 -37.21 23.16 -9.66
C LEU A 478 -37.88 22.38 -10.82
N THR A 479 -37.38 21.18 -11.15
CA THR A 479 -37.81 20.41 -12.35
C THR A 479 -39.18 19.76 -12.24
N LYS A 480 -39.78 19.69 -11.04
CA LYS A 480 -41.04 18.99 -10.73
C LYS A 480 -41.03 17.47 -10.98
N GLU A 481 -39.87 16.90 -11.31
CA GLU A 481 -39.67 15.45 -11.41
C GLU A 481 -39.87 14.76 -10.05
N ARG A 482 -40.15 13.46 -10.05
CA ARG A 482 -40.34 12.70 -8.81
C ARG A 482 -38.99 12.36 -8.18
N ILE A 483 -38.85 12.67 -6.90
CA ILE A 483 -37.76 12.22 -6.05
C ILE A 483 -38.30 11.16 -5.11
N TYR A 484 -37.82 9.93 -5.27
CA TYR A 484 -38.24 8.79 -4.46
C TYR A 484 -37.63 8.84 -3.05
N ILE A 485 -38.42 8.43 -2.07
CA ILE A 485 -38.03 8.37 -0.67
C ILE A 485 -37.54 6.95 -0.38
N ILE A 486 -36.31 6.82 0.08
CA ILE A 486 -35.69 5.54 0.42
C ILE A 486 -35.20 5.61 1.87
N TRP A 487 -35.52 4.58 2.62
CA TRP A 487 -35.03 4.41 3.98
C TRP A 487 -33.73 3.62 3.97
N ASP A 488 -32.81 3.97 4.84
CA ASP A 488 -31.63 3.14 5.06
C ASP A 488 -32.04 1.81 5.74
N ILE A 489 -32.00 0.73 4.95
CA ILE A 489 -32.41 -0.62 5.36
C ILE A 489 -31.56 -1.14 6.52
N CYS A 490 -30.32 -0.68 6.67
CA CYS A 490 -29.45 -1.12 7.76
C CYS A 490 -29.93 -0.65 9.16
N TYR A 491 -30.84 0.32 9.21
CA TYR A 491 -31.41 0.88 10.44
C TYR A 491 -32.88 0.52 10.67
N MET A 492 -33.48 -0.27 9.76
CA MET A 492 -34.77 -0.95 9.97
C MET A 492 -34.56 -2.31 10.59
#